data_AF-A0A527ZEQ6-F1
#
_entry.id   AF-A0A527ZEQ6-F1
#
_cell.length_a   1.000
_cell.length_b   1.000
_cell.length_c   1.000
_cell.angle_alpha   90.00
_cell.angle_beta   90.00
_cell.angle_gamma   90.00
#
_symmetry.space_group_name_H-M   'P 1'
#
loop_
_entity.id
_entity.type
_entity.pdbx_description
1 polymer ?
#
loop_
_entity_poly.entity_id
_entity_poly.type
_entity_poly.pdbx_seq_one_letter_code
_entity_poly.pdbx_strand_id
1 'polypeptide(L)'
;MAYRRGLSTLAFEHPAQQIGFQDYVDAVMDAERRLQQVEEQILSLLPEWNQRPVVDALQGMRGIALINAAVLVAEVGDFTRFSNPRQLMAYFGLTLASNRVARPSGAAALPRPATSMPGARWS
;
A
#
# COMPACT_ATOMS: atom_id res chain seq x y z
N MET A 1 -7.97 7.52 15.00
CA MET A 1 -8.62 8.46 15.95
C MET A 1 -10.02 8.04 16.42
N ALA A 2 -10.88 7.44 15.58
CA ALA A 2 -12.21 6.97 16.03
C ALA A 2 -12.14 5.78 17.01
N TYR A 3 -11.27 4.81 16.72
CA TYR A 3 -11.06 3.62 17.56
C TYR A 3 -10.58 3.94 18.99
N ARG A 4 -9.56 4.81 19.14
CA ARG A 4 -9.05 5.25 20.46
C ARG A 4 -10.13 5.90 21.35
N ARG A 5 -10.99 6.74 20.76
CA ARG A 5 -12.10 7.38 21.49
C ARG A 5 -13.15 6.37 21.96
N GLY A 6 -13.41 5.33 21.17
CA GLY A 6 -14.29 4.24 21.57
C GLY A 6 -13.73 3.36 22.70
N LEU A 7 -12.40 3.18 22.73
CA LEU A 7 -11.74 2.46 23.81
C LEU A 7 -11.78 3.23 25.13
N SER A 8 -11.52 4.53 25.11
CA SER A 8 -11.55 5.38 26.32
C SER A 8 -12.94 5.54 26.97
N THR A 9 -14.01 5.18 26.27
CA THR A 9 -15.39 5.24 26.79
C THR A 9 -15.85 3.95 27.46
N LEU A 10 -15.04 2.89 27.45
CA LEU A 10 -15.34 1.66 28.19
C LEU A 10 -15.09 1.90 29.68
N ALA A 11 -16.18 1.89 30.44
CA ALA A 11 -16.15 1.93 31.90
C ALA A 11 -16.45 0.52 32.43
N PHE A 12 -15.54 -0.01 33.24
CA PHE A 12 -15.69 -1.29 33.91
C PHE A 12 -16.30 -1.11 35.30
N GLU A 13 -17.15 -2.05 35.71
CA GLU A 13 -17.81 -2.02 37.01
C GLU A 13 -16.83 -2.19 38.18
N HIS A 14 -15.74 -2.95 37.96
CA HIS A 14 -14.71 -3.17 38.97
C HIS A 14 -13.51 -2.22 38.76
N PRO A 15 -13.14 -1.37 39.73
CA PRO A 15 -12.06 -0.38 39.59
C PRO A 15 -10.70 -0.96 39.17
N ALA A 16 -10.34 -2.15 39.64
CA ALA A 16 -9.08 -2.80 39.24
C ALA A 16 -9.04 -3.18 37.74
N GLN A 17 -10.20 -3.48 37.13
CA GLN A 17 -10.28 -3.78 35.70
C GLN A 17 -10.11 -2.51 34.86
N GLN A 18 -10.62 -1.37 35.34
CA GLN A 18 -10.41 -0.08 34.69
C GLN A 18 -8.93 0.32 34.69
N ILE A 19 -8.22 0.09 35.79
CA ILE A 19 -6.79 0.38 35.90
C ILE A 19 -6.00 -0.49 34.91
N GLY A 20 -6.22 -1.80 34.91
CA GLY A 20 -5.52 -2.70 33.97
C GLY A 20 -5.82 -2.36 32.51
N PHE A 21 -7.06 -2.00 32.19
CA PHE A 21 -7.41 -1.55 30.84
C PHE A 21 -6.68 -0.26 30.44
N GLN A 22 -6.61 0.73 31.33
CA GLN A 22 -5.90 1.97 31.06
C GLN A 22 -4.40 1.72 30.86
N ASP A 23 -3.78 0.87 31.68
CA ASP A 23 -2.38 0.46 31.52
C ASP A 23 -2.12 -0.16 30.12
N TYR A 24 -3.03 -1.01 29.62
CA TYR A 24 -2.89 -1.57 28.27
C TYR A 24 -3.05 -0.52 27.16
N VAL A 25 -3.99 0.41 27.32
CA VAL A 25 -4.16 1.51 26.37
C VAL A 25 -2.89 2.36 26.32
N ASP A 26 -2.32 2.68 27.48
CA ASP A 26 -1.09 3.48 27.60
C ASP A 26 0.12 2.73 27.01
N ALA A 27 0.22 1.41 27.24
CA ALA A 27 1.28 0.59 26.65
C ALA A 27 1.23 0.58 25.10
N VAL A 28 0.04 0.48 24.52
CA VAL A 28 -0.13 0.56 23.05
C VAL A 28 0.22 1.95 22.54
N MET A 29 -0.24 3.00 23.24
CA MET A 29 0.07 4.39 22.91
C MET A 29 1.57 4.66 22.88
N ASP A 30 2.31 4.15 23.86
CA ASP A 30 3.76 4.31 23.95
C ASP A 30 4.49 3.50 22.88
N ALA A 31 4.02 2.28 22.59
CA ALA A 31 4.56 1.47 21.51
C ALA A 31 4.38 2.15 20.13
N GLU A 32 3.21 2.73 19.86
CA GLU A 32 2.94 3.49 18.64
C GLU A 32 3.84 4.74 18.53
N ARG A 33 4.04 5.46 19.64
CA ARG A 33 4.96 6.61 19.66
C ARG A 33 6.40 6.19 19.37
N ARG A 34 6.86 5.10 19.98
CA ARG A 34 8.20 4.57 19.77
C ARG A 34 8.39 4.11 18.33
N LEU A 35 7.38 3.46 17.73
CA LEU A 35 7.41 3.07 16.33
C LEU A 35 7.61 4.28 15.43
N GLN A 36 6.81 5.34 15.61
CA GLN A 36 6.94 6.58 14.82
C GLN A 36 8.33 7.20 14.93
N GLN A 37 8.87 7.27 16.15
CA GLN A 37 10.22 7.81 16.38
C GLN A 37 11.30 7.01 15.65
N VAL A 38 11.20 5.67 15.67
CA VAL A 38 12.15 4.80 14.96
C VAL A 38 12.01 4.98 13.44
N GLU A 39 10.79 5.06 12.92
CA GLU A 39 10.57 5.33 11.49
C GLU A 39 11.18 6.66 11.06
N GLU A 40 10.97 7.73 11.84
CA GLU A 40 11.56 9.05 11.59
C GLU A 40 13.10 9.00 11.60
N GLN A 41 13.69 8.30 12.56
CA GLN A 41 15.14 8.11 12.63
C GLN A 41 15.67 7.38 11.40
N ILE A 42 15.05 6.28 10.99
CA ILE A 42 15.42 5.53 9.78
C ILE A 42 15.37 6.45 8.56
N LEU A 43 14.27 7.20 8.39
CA LEU A 43 14.10 8.10 7.26
C LEU A 43 15.12 9.25 7.26
N SER A 44 15.53 9.74 8.44
CA SER A 44 16.55 10.79 8.56
C SER A 44 17.95 10.32 8.18
N LEU A 45 18.27 9.04 8.39
CA LEU A 45 19.57 8.44 8.06
C LEU A 45 19.63 7.94 6.60
N LEU A 46 18.46 7.75 5.99
CA LEU A 46 18.32 7.19 4.65
C LEU A 46 19.11 7.93 3.54
N PRO A 47 19.22 9.28 3.53
CA PRO A 47 19.98 9.98 2.49
C PRO A 47 21.48 9.65 2.47
N GLU A 48 22.06 9.40 3.64
CA GLU A 48 23.50 9.13 3.81
C GLU A 48 23.85 7.64 3.65
N TRP A 49 22.83 6.78 3.50
CA TRP A 49 23.04 5.35 3.41
C TRP A 49 23.51 4.92 2.01
N ASN A 50 24.58 4.14 1.93
CA ASN A 50 25.16 3.67 0.67
C ASN A 50 24.19 2.86 -0.22
N GLN A 51 23.15 2.22 0.35
CA GLN A 51 22.14 1.48 -0.39
C GLN A 51 20.95 2.34 -0.83
N ARG A 52 20.99 3.66 -0.64
CA ARG A 52 19.92 4.58 -1.04
C ARG A 52 19.42 4.38 -2.48
N PRO A 53 20.28 4.17 -3.50
CA PRO A 53 19.81 3.92 -4.86
C PRO A 53 18.94 2.66 -5.00
N VAL A 54 19.19 1.63 -4.20
CA VAL A 54 18.39 0.39 -4.19
C VAL A 54 17.02 0.64 -3.54
N VAL A 55 16.99 1.43 -2.47
CA VAL A 55 15.76 1.86 -1.80
C VAL A 55 14.88 2.65 -2.76
N ASP A 56 15.44 3.61 -3.50
CA ASP A 56 14.69 4.42 -4.47
C ASP A 56 14.14 3.55 -5.62
N ALA A 57 14.91 2.56 -6.09
CA ALA A 57 14.47 1.62 -7.11
C ALA A 57 13.27 0.78 -6.64
N LEU A 58 13.27 0.31 -5.39
CA LEU A 58 12.14 -0.39 -4.78
C LEU A 58 10.94 0.54 -4.57
N GLN A 59 11.16 1.76 -4.08
CA GLN A 59 10.09 2.74 -3.89
C GLN A 59 9.41 3.12 -5.22
N GLY A 60 10.14 3.10 -6.33
CA GLY A 60 9.60 3.31 -7.68
C GLY A 60 8.57 2.26 -8.11
N MET A 61 8.47 1.13 -7.40
CA MET A 61 7.45 0.13 -7.63
C MET A 61 6.11 0.53 -7.01
N ARG A 62 5.02 0.33 -7.75
CA ARG A 62 3.67 0.67 -7.28
C ARG A 62 3.33 -0.06 -5.97
N GLY A 63 3.02 0.70 -4.93
CA GLY A 63 2.56 0.18 -3.65
C GLY A 63 3.65 -0.06 -2.60
N ILE A 64 4.92 0.24 -2.90
CA ILE A 64 6.00 0.12 -1.93
C ILE A 64 6.19 1.45 -1.20
N ALA A 65 5.86 1.48 0.10
CA ALA A 65 6.16 2.61 0.96
C ALA A 65 7.67 2.74 1.20
N LEU A 66 8.16 3.96 1.40
CA LEU A 66 9.59 4.25 1.59
C LEU A 66 10.20 3.46 2.75
N ILE A 67 9.52 3.42 3.91
CA ILE A 67 9.99 2.67 5.07
C ILE A 67 10.07 1.16 4.78
N ASN A 68 9.13 0.61 4.01
CA ASN A 68 9.14 -0.80 3.61
C ASN A 68 10.30 -1.08 2.65
N ALA A 69 10.56 -0.20 1.69
CA ALA A 69 11.72 -0.32 0.81
C ALA A 69 13.02 -0.31 1.63
N ALA A 70 13.15 0.60 2.59
CA ALA A 70 14.33 0.69 3.47
C ALA A 70 14.53 -0.60 4.29
N VAL A 71 13.47 -1.13 4.89
CA VAL A 71 13.52 -2.38 5.67
C VAL A 71 13.90 -3.56 4.78
N LEU A 72 13.29 -3.69 3.58
CA LEU A 72 13.64 -4.76 2.65
C LEU A 72 15.11 -4.73 2.23
N VAL A 73 15.67 -3.52 2.08
CA VAL A 73 17.09 -3.34 1.79
C VAL A 73 17.97 -3.71 2.98
N ALA A 74 17.56 -3.35 4.19
CA ALA A 74 18.30 -3.68 5.42
C ALA A 74 18.32 -5.20 5.68
N GLU A 75 17.19 -5.89 5.46
CA GLU A 75 17.05 -7.34 5.66
C GLU A 75 17.87 -8.16 4.66
N VAL A 76 17.96 -7.69 3.41
CA VAL A 76 18.76 -8.37 2.38
C VAL A 76 20.24 -8.05 2.50
N GLY A 77 20.58 -6.80 2.86
CA GLY A 77 21.95 -6.32 3.04
C GLY A 77 22.74 -6.24 1.74
N ASP A 78 23.15 -7.37 1.18
CA ASP A 78 23.95 -7.47 -0.03
C ASP A 78 23.08 -7.79 -1.27
N PHE A 79 22.89 -6.77 -2.11
CA PHE A 79 22.17 -6.87 -3.37
C PHE A 79 23.05 -7.31 -4.55
N THR A 80 24.37 -7.42 -4.39
CA THR A 80 25.27 -7.89 -5.46
C THR A 80 24.99 -9.33 -5.88
N ARG A 81 24.33 -10.11 -5.01
CA ARG A 81 23.83 -11.46 -5.33
C ARG A 81 22.72 -11.49 -6.38
N PHE A 82 22.08 -10.35 -6.66
CA PHE A 82 21.02 -10.25 -7.66
C PHE A 82 21.53 -9.54 -8.91
N SER A 83 21.79 -10.31 -9.97
CA SER A 83 22.33 -9.78 -11.23
C SER A 83 21.30 -9.00 -12.05
N ASN A 84 20.00 -9.13 -11.72
CA ASN A 84 18.90 -8.50 -12.45
C ASN A 84 17.72 -8.15 -11.51
N PRO A 85 17.07 -6.97 -11.67
CA PRO A 85 15.87 -6.59 -10.92
C PRO A 85 14.75 -7.65 -10.87
N ARG A 86 14.61 -8.49 -11.91
CA ARG A 86 13.62 -9.59 -11.92
C ARG A 86 13.89 -10.69 -10.90
N GLN A 87 15.16 -10.99 -10.59
CA GLN A 87 15.51 -11.99 -9.57
C GLN A 87 15.16 -11.50 -8.17
N LEU A 88 15.36 -10.20 -7.93
CA LEU A 88 14.96 -9.52 -6.70
C LEU A 88 13.44 -9.55 -6.52
N MET A 89 12.67 -9.24 -7.58
CA MET A 89 11.21 -9.32 -7.52
C MET A 89 10.68 -10.74 -7.26
N ALA A 90 11.32 -11.76 -7.83
CA ALA A 90 10.99 -13.16 -7.56
C ALA A 90 11.33 -13.56 -6.11
N TYR A 91 12.46 -13.10 -5.57
CA TYR A 91 12.90 -13.39 -4.19
C TYR A 91 11.91 -12.86 -3.14
N PHE A 92 11.35 -11.67 -3.35
CA PHE A 92 10.35 -11.09 -2.46
C PHE A 92 8.89 -11.49 -2.80
N GLY A 93 8.67 -12.37 -3.79
CA GLY A 93 7.32 -12.74 -4.25
C GLY A 93 6.52 -11.58 -4.85
N LEU A 94 7.20 -10.48 -5.23
CA LEU A 94 6.60 -9.27 -5.81
C LEU A 94 6.28 -9.50 -7.28
N THR A 95 5.23 -10.29 -7.56
CA THR A 95 4.67 -10.38 -8.90
C THR A 95 3.79 -9.16 -9.11
N LEU A 96 4.22 -8.19 -9.93
CA LEU A 96 3.35 -7.09 -10.35
C LEU A 96 2.21 -7.65 -11.20
N ALA A 97 1.08 -7.96 -10.57
CA ALA A 97 -0.17 -8.08 -11.30
C ALA A 97 -0.50 -6.68 -11.82
N SER A 98 -0.08 -6.38 -13.05
CA SER A 98 -0.58 -5.21 -13.73
C SER A 98 -2.08 -5.39 -13.89
N ASN A 99 -2.89 -4.68 -13.10
CA ASN A 99 -4.28 -4.46 -13.47
C ASN A 99 -4.31 -3.44 -14.62
N ARG A 100 -3.78 -3.84 -15.78
CA ARG A 100 -4.34 -3.38 -17.05
C ARG A 100 -5.53 -4.29 -17.28
N VAL A 101 -6.72 -3.79 -16.99
CA VAL A 101 -7.89 -4.25 -17.70
C VAL A 101 -7.55 -4.10 -19.18
N ALA A 102 -7.35 -5.23 -19.87
CA ALA A 102 -7.33 -5.24 -21.32
C ALA A 102 -8.70 -4.69 -21.74
N ARG A 103 -8.72 -3.43 -22.20
CA ARG A 103 -9.90 -2.90 -22.89
C ARG A 103 -10.12 -3.85 -24.07
N PRO A 104 -11.28 -4.52 -24.19
CA PRO A 104 -11.53 -5.35 -25.35
C PRO A 104 -11.45 -4.46 -26.59
N SER A 105 -10.41 -4.71 -27.40
CA SER A 105 -10.30 -4.19 -28.75
C SER A 105 -11.20 -5.08 -29.60
N GLY A 106 -12.19 -4.47 -30.25
CA GLY A 106 -13.15 -5.16 -31.12
C GLY A 106 -14.60 -4.96 -30.70
N ALA A 107 -15.05 -3.71 -30.65
CA ALA A 107 -16.46 -3.45 -30.88
C ALA A 107 -16.76 -3.88 -32.33
N ALA A 108 -17.44 -5.01 -32.47
CA ALA A 108 -18.04 -5.44 -33.71
C ALA A 108 -18.81 -4.27 -34.32
N ALA A 109 -18.45 -3.91 -35.55
CA ALA A 109 -19.19 -2.96 -36.35
C ALA A 109 -20.60 -3.51 -36.58
N LEU A 110 -21.59 -2.97 -35.87
CA LEU A 110 -22.99 -3.09 -36.26
C LEU A 110 -23.21 -2.18 -37.48
N PRO A 111 -23.72 -2.69 -38.61
CA PRO A 111 -24.07 -1.84 -39.73
C PRO A 111 -25.29 -0.99 -39.36
N ARG A 112 -25.17 0.33 -39.55
CA ARG A 112 -26.25 1.30 -39.35
C ARG A 112 -27.29 1.11 -40.45
N PRO A 113 -28.59 0.98 -40.16
CA PRO A 113 -29.61 1.13 -41.20
C PRO A 113 -29.77 2.62 -41.56
N ALA A 114 -29.74 2.91 -42.85
CA ALA A 114 -29.96 4.24 -43.40
C ALA A 114 -31.40 4.71 -43.17
N THR A 115 -31.54 5.87 -42.53
CA THR A 115 -32.70 6.78 -42.60
C THR A 115 -32.54 7.56 -43.92
N SER A 116 -33.51 7.87 -44.79
CA SER A 116 -34.99 7.82 -44.84
C SER A 116 -35.45 8.20 -46.27
N MET A 117 -36.76 8.11 -46.51
CA MET A 117 -37.64 8.99 -47.33
C MET A 117 -38.30 8.30 -48.55
N PRO A 118 -39.40 8.83 -49.10
CA PRO A 118 -40.65 9.26 -48.44
C PRO A 118 -41.90 8.80 -49.22
N GLY A 119 -43.06 8.76 -48.56
CA GLY A 119 -44.37 8.87 -49.24
C GLY A 119 -45.27 7.63 -49.23
N ALA A 120 -46.58 7.92 -49.35
CA ALA A 120 -47.76 7.02 -49.33
C ALA A 120 -48.25 6.67 -47.91
N ARG A 121 -49.12 7.45 -47.26
CA ARG A 121 -50.55 7.78 -47.50
C ARG A 121 -51.50 6.62 -47.10
N TRP A 122 -52.21 6.87 -46.00
CA TRP A 122 -53.45 6.33 -45.42
C TRP A 122 -54.25 5.25 -46.17
N SER A 123 -54.72 4.25 -45.41
CA SER A 123 -56.14 3.90 -45.21
C SER A 123 -56.31 3.05 -43.96
#